data_AF-A0AAV6ZGX2-F1
#
_entry.id   AF-A0AAV6ZGX2-F1
#
_cell.length_a   1.000
_cell.length_b   1.000
_cell.length_c   1.000
_cell.angle_alpha   90.00
_cell.angle_beta   90.00
_cell.angle_gamma   90.00
#
_symmetry.space_group_name_H-M   'P 1'
#
loop_
_entity.id
_entity.type
_entity.pdbx_description
1 polymer ?
#
loop_
_entity_poly.entity_id
_entity_poly.type
_entity_poly.pdbx_seq_one_letter_code
_entity_poly.pdbx_strand_id
1 'polypeptide(L)'
;MRLDNMLLAEGVAGPEKGGGSAAAAAAAAASGGAGSDNSVEHSDYRAKLSQIRQIYHTELEKYEQACNEFTTHVMNLLREQSRTRPISPKEIERMVGIIHRKFSSIQMQLKQSTCEAVMILRSRFLDARRKRRNFNKQATEILNEYFYSHLSNPYPSEEAKEELAKKCGITVSQVSNWFGNKRIRYKKNIGSKQTERGAMAPQNKMQFLSPQNLGGYPSPCYQSDRRIQ
;
A
#
# COMPACT_ATOMS: atom_id res chain seq x y z
N MET A 1 5.15 12.87 3.99
CA MET A 1 5.60 13.08 2.60
C MET A 1 4.70 12.42 1.56
N ARG A 2 4.52 11.08 1.52
CA ARG A 2 3.64 10.46 0.49
C ARG A 2 2.17 10.86 0.61
N LEU A 3 1.66 10.95 1.84
CA LEU A 3 0.27 11.34 2.12
C LEU A 3 0.01 12.82 1.82
N ASP A 4 0.94 13.70 2.20
CA ASP A 4 0.82 15.14 1.95
C ASP A 4 0.72 15.44 0.44
N ASN A 5 1.59 14.82 -0.36
CA ASN A 5 1.56 14.94 -1.82
C ASN A 5 0.26 14.38 -2.42
N MET A 6 -0.31 13.34 -1.82
CA MET A 6 -1.57 12.74 -2.26
C MET A 6 -2.77 13.66 -1.95
N LEU A 7 -2.82 14.22 -0.74
CA LEU A 7 -3.85 15.18 -0.36
C LEU A 7 -3.74 16.47 -1.19
N LEU A 8 -2.52 16.95 -1.47
CA LEU A 8 -2.28 18.09 -2.36
C LEU A 8 -2.76 17.83 -3.79
N ALA A 9 -2.43 16.66 -4.36
CA ALA A 9 -2.82 16.30 -5.72
C ALA A 9 -4.34 16.22 -5.90
N GLU A 10 -5.05 15.76 -4.88
CA GLU A 10 -6.51 15.64 -4.86
C GLU A 10 -7.18 16.92 -4.31
N GLY A 11 -6.39 17.98 -4.05
CA GLY A 11 -6.80 19.30 -3.56
C GLY A 11 -7.39 19.32 -2.15
N VAL A 12 -7.14 18.26 -1.37
CA VAL A 12 -7.61 18.08 0.01
C VAL A 12 -6.73 18.80 1.02
N ALA A 13 -5.45 19.04 0.71
CA ALA A 13 -4.55 19.84 1.53
C ALA A 13 -3.89 20.91 0.65
N GLY A 14 -3.68 22.12 1.18
CA GLY A 14 -3.03 23.24 0.48
C GLY A 14 -3.53 24.60 0.98
N PRO A 15 -2.75 25.69 0.80
CA PRO A 15 -3.21 27.02 1.17
C PRO A 15 -4.42 27.39 0.32
N GLU A 16 -5.54 27.66 0.97
CA GLU A 16 -6.79 28.18 0.42
C GLU A 16 -6.55 29.55 -0.26
N LYS A 17 -5.90 29.55 -1.43
CA LYS A 17 -5.91 30.68 -2.37
C LYS A 17 -6.51 30.23 -3.69
N GLY A 18 -7.84 30.17 -3.71
CA GLY A 18 -8.65 30.63 -4.84
C GLY A 18 -8.42 30.03 -6.23
N GLY A 19 -7.88 28.82 -6.38
CA GLY A 19 -7.61 28.22 -7.69
C GLY A 19 -8.07 26.77 -7.90
N GLY A 20 -8.64 26.13 -6.87
CA GLY A 20 -8.96 24.69 -6.88
C GLY A 20 -10.05 24.27 -7.87
N SER A 21 -10.82 25.22 -8.40
CA SER A 21 -11.83 24.97 -9.43
C SER A 21 -11.20 24.73 -10.81
N ALA A 22 -10.03 25.30 -11.10
CA ALA A 22 -9.41 25.25 -12.42
C ALA A 22 -8.75 23.89 -12.73
N ALA A 23 -8.08 23.26 -11.75
CA ALA A 23 -7.39 21.98 -11.97
C ALA A 23 -8.36 20.79 -12.09
N ALA A 24 -9.45 20.79 -11.30
CA ALA A 24 -10.50 19.78 -11.40
C ALA A 24 -11.39 19.97 -12.65
N ALA A 25 -11.54 21.22 -13.12
CA ALA A 25 -12.21 21.51 -14.40
C ALA A 25 -11.35 21.11 -15.61
N ALA A 26 -10.02 21.31 -15.56
CA ALA A 26 -9.11 20.94 -16.65
C ALA A 26 -9.07 19.41 -16.90
N ALA A 27 -9.18 18.59 -15.85
CA ALA A 27 -9.27 17.13 -16.00
C ALA A 27 -10.63 16.66 -16.55
N ALA A 28 -11.70 17.43 -16.34
CA ALA A 28 -13.04 17.12 -16.84
C ALA A 28 -13.29 17.63 -18.28
N ALA A 29 -12.61 18.69 -18.69
CA ALA A 29 -12.73 19.27 -20.03
C ALA A 29 -12.04 18.43 -21.13
N ALA A 30 -11.15 17.50 -20.77
CA ALA A 30 -10.42 16.66 -21.72
C ALA A 30 -11.23 15.45 -22.24
N SER A 31 -12.41 15.15 -21.67
CA SER A 31 -13.31 14.09 -22.16
C SER A 31 -14.57 14.71 -22.76
N GLY A 32 -14.45 15.22 -23.99
CA GLY A 32 -15.58 15.67 -24.78
C GLY A 32 -16.51 14.52 -25.16
N GLY A 33 -17.79 14.68 -24.79
CA GLY A 33 -18.92 13.95 -25.37
C GLY A 33 -19.32 12.65 -24.67
N ALA A 34 -20.30 12.70 -23.75
CA ALA A 34 -21.31 11.65 -23.53
C ALA A 34 -22.28 11.98 -22.38
N GLY A 35 -23.58 12.08 -22.70
CA GLY A 35 -24.71 11.68 -21.86
C GLY A 35 -25.03 12.51 -20.61
N SER A 36 -26.26 13.00 -20.50
CA SER A 36 -26.82 13.65 -19.30
C SER A 36 -26.68 12.83 -18.01
N ASP A 37 -26.63 11.49 -18.13
CA ASP A 37 -26.43 10.53 -17.03
C ASP A 37 -25.02 10.63 -16.40
N ASN A 38 -24.01 10.88 -17.23
CA ASN A 38 -22.61 11.00 -16.82
C ASN A 38 -22.35 12.33 -16.06
N SER A 39 -23.20 13.34 -16.30
CA SER A 39 -23.12 14.65 -15.64
C SER A 39 -23.52 14.57 -14.16
N VAL A 40 -24.52 13.73 -13.85
CA VAL A 40 -25.00 13.53 -12.47
C VAL A 40 -23.95 12.78 -11.64
N GLU A 41 -23.38 11.70 -12.17
CA GLU A 41 -22.29 10.97 -11.50
C GLU A 41 -21.04 11.84 -11.25
N HIS A 42 -20.73 12.73 -12.19
CA HIS A 42 -19.64 13.69 -12.02
C HIS A 42 -19.93 14.75 -10.95
N SER A 43 -21.18 15.20 -10.86
CA SER A 43 -21.63 16.12 -9.81
C SER A 43 -21.52 15.45 -8.43
N ASP A 44 -21.99 14.20 -8.30
CA ASP A 44 -21.94 13.44 -7.06
C ASP A 44 -20.51 13.13 -6.60
N TYR A 45 -19.61 12.81 -7.53
CA TYR A 45 -18.20 12.61 -7.23
C TYR A 45 -17.56 13.90 -6.68
N ARG A 46 -17.83 15.04 -7.33
CA ARG A 46 -17.31 16.35 -6.86
C ARG A 46 -17.88 16.74 -5.51
N ALA A 47 -19.18 16.55 -5.29
CA ALA A 47 -19.82 16.82 -4.00
C ALA A 47 -19.23 15.97 -2.87
N LYS A 48 -19.04 14.67 -3.11
CA LYS A 48 -18.41 13.75 -2.14
C LYS A 48 -16.95 14.08 -1.87
N LEU A 49 -16.20 14.47 -2.90
CA LEU A 49 -14.82 14.91 -2.72
C LEU A 49 -14.77 16.19 -1.88
N SER A 50 -15.66 17.16 -2.15
CA SER A 50 -15.80 18.37 -1.34
C SER A 50 -16.14 18.06 0.12
N GLN A 51 -17.00 17.08 0.36
CA GLN A 51 -17.32 16.64 1.73
C GLN A 51 -16.10 16.05 2.44
N ILE A 52 -15.29 15.21 1.77
CA ILE A 52 -14.04 14.68 2.34
C ILE A 52 -13.07 15.82 2.68
N ARG A 53 -12.95 16.83 1.81
CA ARG A 53 -12.12 18.02 2.09
C ARG A 53 -12.59 18.76 3.33
N GLN A 54 -13.89 19.04 3.42
CA GLN A 54 -14.46 19.75 4.55
C GLN A 54 -14.20 19.01 5.86
N ILE A 55 -14.44 17.69 5.89
CA ILE A 55 -14.20 16.86 7.08
C ILE A 55 -12.71 16.92 7.46
N TYR A 56 -11.80 16.77 6.50
CA TYR A 56 -10.37 16.83 6.78
C TYR A 56 -9.95 18.15 7.43
N HIS A 57 -10.38 19.29 6.88
CA HIS A 57 -10.04 20.60 7.43
C HIS A 57 -10.67 20.84 8.80
N THR A 58 -11.94 20.49 8.98
CA THR A 58 -12.62 20.63 10.29
C THR A 58 -11.95 19.75 11.36
N GLU A 59 -11.60 18.51 11.05
CA GLU A 59 -10.94 17.63 12.01
C GLU A 59 -9.48 18.06 12.27
N LEU A 60 -8.80 18.61 11.26
CA LEU A 60 -7.45 19.16 11.42
C LEU A 60 -7.47 20.37 12.37
N GLU A 61 -8.41 21.29 12.20
CA GLU A 61 -8.55 22.48 13.06
C GLU A 61 -8.84 22.09 14.51
N LYS A 62 -9.79 21.17 14.74
CA LYS A 62 -10.07 20.63 16.09
C LYS A 62 -8.83 19.99 16.70
N TYR A 63 -8.09 19.22 15.91
CA TYR A 63 -6.86 18.58 16.34
C TYR A 63 -5.78 19.61 16.72
N GLU A 64 -5.56 20.63 15.90
CA GLU A 64 -4.60 21.71 16.16
C GLU A 64 -4.96 22.48 17.43
N GLN A 65 -6.24 22.81 17.60
CA GLN A 65 -6.74 23.46 18.80
C GLN A 65 -6.50 22.60 20.05
N ALA A 66 -6.87 21.32 20.02
CA ALA A 66 -6.65 20.40 21.13
C ALA A 66 -5.15 20.23 21.47
N CYS A 67 -4.28 20.21 20.45
CA CYS A 67 -2.83 20.15 20.65
C CYS A 67 -2.30 21.42 21.34
N ASN A 68 -2.78 22.59 20.93
CA ASN A 68 -2.40 23.87 21.51
C ASN A 68 -2.86 23.99 22.97
N GLU A 69 -4.12 23.64 23.25
CA GLU A 69 -4.69 23.65 24.60
C GLU A 69 -3.93 22.69 25.52
N PHE A 70 -3.70 21.46 25.08
CA PHE A 70 -2.98 20.46 25.88
C PHE A 70 -1.53 20.86 26.14
N THR A 71 -0.82 21.37 25.12
CA THR A 71 0.57 21.82 25.28
C THR A 71 0.65 22.98 26.25
N THR A 72 -0.27 23.94 26.14
CA THR A 72 -0.36 25.09 27.06
C THR A 72 -0.61 24.63 28.49
N HIS A 73 -1.55 23.71 28.69
CA HIS A 73 -1.86 23.16 30.00
C HIS A 73 -0.66 22.44 30.62
N VAL A 74 0.01 21.57 29.86
CA VAL A 74 1.21 20.85 30.33
C VAL A 74 2.34 21.83 30.67
N MET A 75 2.58 22.84 29.84
CA MET A 75 3.61 23.84 30.09
C MET A 75 3.34 24.66 31.36
N ASN A 76 2.09 25.05 31.59
CA ASN A 76 1.69 25.75 32.82
C ASN A 76 1.88 24.85 34.04
N LEU A 77 1.47 23.58 33.97
CA LEU A 77 1.64 22.62 35.05
C LEU A 77 3.12 22.37 35.39
N LEU A 78 3.97 22.18 34.38
CA LEU A 78 5.40 21.96 34.58
C LEU A 78 6.10 23.19 35.19
N ARG A 79 5.69 24.40 34.78
CA ARG A 79 6.18 25.65 35.39
C ARG A 79 5.77 25.75 36.86
N GLU A 80 4.52 25.45 37.20
CA GLU A 80 4.05 25.49 38.59
C GLU A 80 4.79 24.47 39.47
N GLN A 81 4.92 23.23 38.99
CA GLN A 81 5.65 22.17 39.69
C GLN A 81 7.14 22.50 39.90
N SER A 82 7.75 23.25 38.99
CA SER A 82 9.17 23.65 39.12
C SER A 82 9.44 24.55 40.33
N ARG A 83 8.39 25.18 40.91
CA ARG A 83 8.51 26.05 42.09
C ARG A 83 8.65 25.27 43.39
N THR A 84 8.08 24.06 43.47
CA THR A 84 8.10 23.22 44.67
C THR A 84 9.14 22.11 44.60
N ARG A 85 9.54 21.72 43.37
CA ARG A 85 10.57 20.73 43.11
C ARG A 85 11.47 21.21 41.97
N PRO A 86 12.81 21.18 42.11
CA PRO A 86 13.69 21.56 41.01
C PRO A 86 13.48 20.62 39.81
N ILE A 87 12.94 21.15 38.71
CA ILE A 87 12.80 20.47 37.42
C ILE A 87 13.73 21.16 36.43
N SER A 88 14.63 20.41 35.80
CA SER A 88 15.54 20.98 34.79
C SER A 88 14.76 21.43 33.55
N PRO A 89 15.10 22.56 32.92
CA PRO A 89 14.50 22.96 31.63
C PRO A 89 14.59 21.86 30.56
N LYS A 90 15.68 21.08 30.56
CA LYS A 90 15.86 19.92 29.64
C LYS A 90 14.83 18.81 29.86
N GLU A 91 14.33 18.65 31.08
CA GLU A 91 13.28 17.68 31.41
C GLU A 91 11.93 18.11 30.82
N ILE A 92 11.61 19.40 30.95
CA ILE A 92 10.39 20.02 30.40
C ILE A 92 10.38 19.86 28.88
N GLU A 93 11.49 20.20 28.21
CA GLU A 93 11.66 20.03 26.76
C GLU A 93 11.46 18.57 26.33
N ARG A 94 12.00 17.62 27.10
CA ARG A 94 11.84 16.18 26.79
C ARG A 94 10.39 15.73 26.88
N MET A 95 9.68 16.14 27.93
CA MET A 95 8.26 15.81 28.13
C MET A 95 7.39 16.39 27.01
N VAL A 96 7.58 17.67 26.68
CA VAL A 96 6.90 18.34 25.57
C VAL A 96 7.25 17.68 24.24
N GLY A 97 8.50 17.27 24.04
CA GLY A 97 8.93 16.52 22.85
C GLY A 97 8.22 15.17 22.69
N ILE A 98 7.95 14.43 23.78
CA ILE A 98 7.18 13.18 23.73
C ILE A 98 5.73 13.46 23.29
N ILE A 99 5.15 14.55 23.78
CA ILE A 99 3.79 14.99 23.44
C ILE A 99 3.71 15.32 21.93
N HIS A 100 4.63 16.14 21.41
CA HIS A 100 4.66 16.47 19.98
C HIS A 100 4.85 15.25 19.08
N ARG A 101 5.59 14.23 19.51
CA ARG A 101 5.69 12.96 18.77
C ARG A 101 4.36 12.22 18.72
N LYS A 102 3.62 12.15 19.83
CA LYS A 102 2.28 11.56 19.86
C LYS A 102 1.31 12.33 18.98
N PHE A 103 1.34 13.66 19.06
CA PHE A 103 0.57 14.54 18.18
C PHE A 103 0.87 14.25 16.71
N SER A 104 2.14 14.23 16.31
CA SER A 104 2.54 13.94 14.94
C SER A 104 1.98 12.60 14.43
N SER A 105 1.94 11.58 15.31
CA SER A 105 1.34 10.27 14.98
C SER A 105 -0.16 10.36 14.74
N ILE A 106 -0.89 11.11 15.55
CA ILE A 106 -2.35 11.30 15.39
C ILE A 106 -2.64 12.08 14.10
N GLN A 107 -1.86 13.13 13.83
CA GLN A 107 -1.98 13.89 12.57
C GLN A 107 -1.73 13.00 11.35
N MET A 108 -0.77 12.07 11.44
CA MET A 108 -0.52 11.10 10.39
C MET A 108 -1.71 10.16 10.19
N GLN A 109 -2.37 9.70 11.26
CA GLN A 109 -3.57 8.87 11.17
C GLN A 109 -4.73 9.61 10.49
N LEU A 110 -4.94 10.88 10.80
CA LEU A 110 -5.94 11.72 10.12
C LEU A 110 -5.67 11.84 8.62
N LYS A 111 -4.42 12.07 8.23
CA LYS A 111 -4.02 12.13 6.82
C LYS A 111 -4.21 10.79 6.12
N GLN A 112 -3.91 9.68 6.82
CA GLN A 112 -4.07 8.33 6.29
C GLN A 112 -5.54 7.99 6.02
N SER A 113 -6.43 8.20 7.00
CA SER A 113 -7.87 7.92 6.84
C SER A 113 -8.50 8.77 5.74
N THR A 114 -8.05 10.02 5.60
CA THR A 114 -8.49 10.91 4.52
C THR A 114 -8.03 10.41 3.16
N CYS A 115 -6.76 10.00 3.02
CA CYS A 115 -6.26 9.41 1.77
C CYS A 115 -7.04 8.15 1.39
N GLU A 116 -7.33 7.28 2.36
CA GLU A 116 -8.14 6.08 2.15
C GLU A 116 -9.56 6.41 1.66
N ALA A 117 -10.22 7.39 2.27
CA ALA A 117 -11.53 7.85 1.83
C ALA A 117 -11.50 8.36 0.37
N VAL A 118 -10.46 9.12 0.00
CA VAL A 118 -10.26 9.58 -1.39
C VAL A 118 -10.02 8.40 -2.33
N MET A 119 -9.20 7.42 -1.95
CA MET A 119 -8.95 6.24 -2.77
C MET A 119 -10.22 5.41 -3.00
N ILE A 120 -11.02 5.21 -1.95
CA ILE A 120 -12.29 4.49 -2.03
C ILE A 120 -13.26 5.23 -2.95
N LEU A 121 -13.38 6.56 -2.79
CA LEU A 121 -14.22 7.38 -3.66
C LEU A 121 -13.77 7.28 -5.12
N ARG A 122 -12.46 7.39 -5.36
CA ARG A 122 -11.86 7.27 -6.68
C ARG A 122 -12.13 5.90 -7.29
N SER A 123 -12.00 4.82 -6.52
CA SER A 123 -12.26 3.47 -7.03
C SER A 123 -13.74 3.29 -7.38
N ARG A 124 -14.64 3.75 -6.51
CA ARG A 124 -16.09 3.63 -6.71
C ARG A 124 -16.58 4.35 -7.98
N PHE A 125 -16.00 5.49 -8.33
CA PHE A 125 -16.47 6.31 -9.47
C PHE A 125 -15.59 6.19 -10.72
N LEU A 126 -14.26 6.13 -10.59
CA LEU A 126 -13.35 6.07 -11.74
C LEU A 126 -13.00 4.63 -12.15
N ASP A 127 -12.97 3.66 -11.23
CA ASP A 127 -12.75 2.24 -11.60
C ASP A 127 -14.06 1.56 -12.06
N ALA A 128 -15.23 1.99 -11.57
CA ALA A 128 -16.51 1.60 -12.16
C ALA A 128 -16.62 2.04 -13.63
N ARG A 129 -16.07 3.23 -13.95
CA ARG A 129 -15.94 3.74 -15.31
C ARG A 129 -14.87 3.01 -16.12
N ARG A 130 -13.73 2.66 -15.50
CA ARG A 130 -12.74 1.70 -16.02
C ARG A 130 -13.18 0.27 -15.73
N LYS A 131 -14.38 -0.11 -16.21
CA LYS A 131 -14.80 -1.51 -16.24
C LYS A 131 -13.70 -2.29 -16.95
N ARG A 132 -12.88 -3.03 -16.18
CA ARG A 132 -11.83 -3.91 -16.71
C ARG A 132 -12.56 -4.94 -17.56
N ARG A 133 -12.73 -4.67 -18.84
CA ARG A 133 -13.28 -5.65 -19.77
C ARG A 133 -12.21 -6.73 -19.87
N ASN A 134 -12.48 -7.87 -19.24
CA ASN A 134 -11.75 -9.08 -19.54
C ASN A 134 -11.80 -9.28 -21.05
N PHE A 135 -10.71 -9.74 -21.64
CA PHE A 135 -10.75 -10.17 -23.03
C PHE A 135 -11.83 -11.24 -23.18
N ASN A 136 -12.48 -11.27 -24.33
CA ASN A 136 -13.42 -12.35 -24.61
C ASN A 136 -12.69 -13.71 -24.56
N LYS A 137 -13.48 -14.79 -24.45
CA LYS A 137 -12.93 -16.13 -24.30
C LYS A 137 -12.01 -16.50 -25.48
N GLN A 138 -12.46 -16.20 -26.70
CA GLN A 138 -11.73 -16.45 -27.95
C GLN A 138 -10.36 -15.76 -27.98
N ALA A 139 -10.27 -14.47 -27.66
CA ALA A 139 -9.01 -13.73 -27.60
C ALA A 139 -8.09 -14.32 -26.54
N THR A 140 -8.65 -14.73 -25.39
CA THR A 140 -7.86 -15.36 -24.33
C THR A 140 -7.34 -16.74 -24.75
N GLU A 141 -8.12 -17.52 -25.49
CA GLU A 141 -7.71 -18.81 -26.06
C GLU A 141 -6.57 -18.63 -27.06
N ILE A 142 -6.71 -17.72 -28.03
CA ILE A 142 -5.69 -17.41 -29.05
C ILE A 142 -4.36 -16.98 -28.41
N LEU A 143 -4.42 -16.07 -27.42
CA LEU A 143 -3.21 -15.60 -26.73
C LEU A 143 -2.54 -16.70 -25.89
N ASN A 144 -3.34 -17.57 -25.27
CA ASN A 144 -2.82 -18.72 -24.51
C ASN A 144 -2.19 -19.76 -25.44
N GLU A 145 -2.84 -20.07 -26.56
CA GLU A 145 -2.35 -21.02 -27.56
C GLU A 145 -0.97 -20.59 -28.06
N TYR A 146 -0.82 -19.33 -28.47
CA TYR A 146 0.48 -18.78 -28.87
C TYR A 146 1.51 -18.87 -27.74
N PHE A 147 1.13 -18.49 -26.52
CA PHE A 147 2.05 -18.51 -25.37
C PHE A 147 2.56 -19.93 -25.07
N TYR A 148 1.68 -20.93 -25.13
CA TYR A 148 2.05 -22.30 -24.82
C TYR A 148 2.81 -22.99 -25.96
N SER A 149 2.56 -22.63 -27.22
CA SER A 149 3.36 -23.10 -28.36
C SER A 149 4.76 -22.48 -28.40
N HIS A 150 4.97 -21.34 -27.75
CA HIS A 150 6.25 -20.62 -27.70
C HIS A 150 6.84 -20.53 -26.28
N LEU A 151 6.70 -21.58 -25.46
CA LEU A 151 7.18 -21.55 -24.06
C LEU A 151 8.70 -21.35 -23.92
N SER A 152 9.49 -21.79 -24.90
CA SER A 152 10.95 -21.59 -24.92
C SER A 152 11.32 -20.11 -25.11
N ASN A 153 10.52 -19.37 -25.88
CA ASN A 153 10.71 -17.94 -26.14
C ASN A 153 9.37 -17.20 -26.26
N PRO A 154 8.70 -16.89 -25.13
CA PRO A 154 7.35 -16.28 -25.13
C PRO A 154 7.40 -14.76 -25.32
N TYR A 155 8.13 -14.33 -26.35
CA TYR A 155 8.32 -12.94 -26.77
C TYR A 155 7.91 -12.82 -28.25
N PRO A 156 6.62 -12.55 -28.54
CA PRO A 156 6.19 -12.35 -29.92
C PRO A 156 6.94 -11.17 -30.56
N SER A 157 7.32 -11.33 -31.83
CA SER A 157 7.85 -10.25 -32.67
C SER A 157 6.79 -9.16 -32.87
N GLU A 158 7.19 -8.01 -33.41
CA GLU A 158 6.25 -6.91 -33.64
C GLU A 158 5.13 -7.31 -34.62
N GLU A 159 5.49 -7.96 -35.72
CA GLU A 159 4.54 -8.55 -36.68
C GLU A 159 3.59 -9.56 -36.02
N ALA A 160 4.10 -10.46 -35.17
CA ALA A 160 3.27 -11.43 -34.46
C ALA A 160 2.29 -10.75 -33.49
N LYS A 161 2.68 -9.63 -32.85
CA LYS A 161 1.76 -8.87 -31.99
C LYS A 161 0.67 -8.19 -32.81
N GLU A 162 0.98 -7.68 -34.00
CA GLU A 162 0.00 -7.08 -34.91
C GLU A 162 -1.03 -8.11 -35.37
N GLU A 163 -0.58 -9.32 -35.74
CA GLU A 163 -1.48 -10.41 -36.09
C GLU A 163 -2.38 -10.81 -34.92
N LEU A 164 -1.80 -10.98 -33.72
CA LEU A 164 -2.55 -11.35 -32.52
C LEU A 164 -3.55 -10.27 -32.13
N ALA A 165 -3.17 -9.00 -32.25
CA ALA A 165 -4.06 -7.86 -32.04
C ALA A 165 -5.26 -7.91 -32.99
N LYS A 166 -5.02 -8.16 -34.28
CA LYS A 166 -6.07 -8.29 -35.30
C LYS A 166 -6.99 -9.49 -35.03
N LYS A 167 -6.42 -10.68 -34.75
CA LYS A 167 -7.18 -11.92 -34.46
C LYS A 167 -8.03 -11.80 -33.19
N CYS A 168 -7.54 -11.11 -32.17
CA CYS A 168 -8.20 -10.95 -30.88
C CYS A 168 -9.12 -9.73 -30.80
N GLY A 169 -9.09 -8.81 -31.78
CA GLY A 169 -9.83 -7.55 -31.75
C GLY A 169 -9.39 -6.62 -30.62
N ILE A 170 -8.10 -6.59 -30.31
CA ILE A 170 -7.50 -5.76 -29.24
C ILE A 170 -6.30 -4.98 -29.79
N THR A 171 -5.79 -4.03 -29.03
CA THR A 171 -4.62 -3.23 -29.42
C THR A 171 -3.29 -3.98 -29.21
N VAL A 172 -2.27 -3.63 -30.00
CA VAL A 172 -0.90 -4.16 -29.85
C VAL A 172 -0.32 -3.92 -28.44
N SER A 173 -0.67 -2.78 -27.83
CA SER A 173 -0.30 -2.48 -26.43
C SER A 173 -0.95 -3.45 -25.44
N GLN A 174 -2.23 -3.79 -25.64
CA GLN A 174 -2.92 -4.80 -24.83
C GLN A 174 -2.30 -6.19 -24.97
N VAL A 175 -1.89 -6.58 -26.18
CA VAL A 175 -1.14 -7.84 -26.43
C VAL A 175 0.20 -7.82 -25.67
N SER A 176 0.98 -6.75 -25.82
CA SER A 176 2.29 -6.59 -25.15
C SER A 176 2.16 -6.70 -23.63
N ASN A 177 1.19 -5.99 -23.06
CA ASN A 177 0.90 -6.03 -21.62
C ASN A 177 0.43 -7.42 -21.18
N TRP A 178 -0.38 -8.11 -21.98
CA TRP A 178 -0.85 -9.45 -21.66
C TRP A 178 0.31 -10.44 -21.59
N PHE A 179 1.21 -10.46 -22.57
CA PHE A 179 2.37 -11.36 -22.60
C PHE A 179 3.35 -11.06 -21.45
N GLY A 180 3.61 -9.78 -21.15
CA GLY A 180 4.41 -9.39 -19.99
C GLY A 180 3.83 -9.95 -18.68
N ASN A 181 2.53 -9.74 -18.46
CA ASN A 181 1.84 -10.24 -17.27
C ASN A 181 1.73 -11.77 -17.23
N LYS A 182 1.58 -12.43 -18.37
CA LYS A 182 1.49 -13.89 -18.48
C LYS A 182 2.82 -14.55 -18.11
N ARG A 183 3.96 -14.02 -18.60
CA ARG A 183 5.31 -14.51 -18.22
C ARG A 183 5.59 -14.41 -16.72
N ILE A 184 5.25 -13.27 -16.11
CA ILE A 184 5.44 -13.07 -14.66
C ILE A 184 4.63 -14.10 -13.87
N ARG A 185 3.36 -14.30 -14.23
CA ARG A 185 2.47 -15.29 -13.58
C ARG A 185 2.99 -16.72 -13.77
N TYR A 186 3.39 -17.07 -14.98
CA TYR A 186 3.91 -18.40 -15.30
C TYR A 186 5.19 -18.72 -14.50
N LYS A 187 6.15 -17.78 -14.45
CA LYS A 187 7.39 -17.94 -13.68
C LYS A 187 7.12 -18.13 -12.19
N LYS A 188 6.20 -17.35 -11.61
CA LYS A 188 5.81 -17.49 -10.19
C LYS A 188 5.22 -18.87 -9.92
N ASN A 189 4.31 -19.34 -10.77
CA ASN A 189 3.65 -20.65 -10.59
C ASN A 189 4.62 -21.84 -10.76
N ILE A 190 5.64 -21.73 -11.62
CA ILE A 190 6.65 -22.78 -11.76
C ILE A 190 7.65 -22.76 -10.60
N GLY A 191 8.13 -21.58 -10.19
CA GLY A 191 9.03 -21.45 -9.05
C GLY A 191 8.42 -21.99 -7.75
N SER A 192 7.15 -21.68 -7.49
CA SER A 192 6.43 -22.22 -6.32
C SER A 192 6.29 -23.75 -6.35
N LYS A 193 6.03 -24.36 -7.52
CA LYS A 193 5.93 -25.82 -7.67
C LYS A 193 7.28 -26.54 -7.55
N GLN A 194 8.40 -25.83 -7.72
CA GLN A 194 9.75 -26.38 -7.52
C GLN A 194 10.15 -26.35 -6.05
N THR A 195 9.76 -25.31 -5.31
CA THR A 195 9.93 -25.24 -3.85
C THR A 195 9.12 -26.31 -3.12
N GLU A 196 7.88 -26.60 -3.55
CA GLU A 196 7.06 -27.64 -2.92
C GLU A 196 7.52 -29.08 -3.24
N ARG A 197 8.04 -29.33 -4.46
CA ARG A 197 8.60 -30.66 -4.81
C ARG A 197 9.96 -30.97 -4.16
N GLY A 198 10.72 -29.95 -3.76
CA GLY A 198 11.96 -30.11 -3.00
C GLY A 198 11.75 -30.49 -1.53
N ALA A 199 10.53 -30.31 -1.00
CA ALA A 199 10.18 -30.58 0.40
C ALA A 199 9.69 -32.02 0.66
N MET A 200 9.61 -32.88 -0.36
CA MET A 200 9.09 -34.25 -0.25
C MET A 200 10.11 -35.29 -0.77
N ALA A 201 11.39 -35.13 -0.46
CA ALA A 201 12.38 -36.20 -0.59
C ALA A 201 12.52 -36.92 0.76
N PRO A 202 12.13 -38.20 0.91
CA PRO A 202 12.40 -38.95 2.12
C PRO A 202 13.91 -39.16 2.25
N GLN A 203 14.49 -38.70 3.35
CA GLN A 203 15.88 -39.00 3.72
C GLN A 203 15.99 -40.50 4.01
N ASN A 204 16.35 -41.29 3.00
CA ASN A 204 16.74 -42.69 3.21
C ASN A 204 18.18 -42.70 3.73
N LYS A 205 18.34 -42.57 5.05
CA LYS A 205 19.62 -42.63 5.74
C LYS A 205 20.01 -44.11 5.84
N MET A 206 20.79 -44.60 4.87
CA MET A 206 21.45 -45.92 4.96
C MET A 206 22.35 -45.93 6.20
N GLN A 207 21.94 -46.69 7.22
CA GLN A 207 22.81 -47.21 8.27
C GLN A 207 23.66 -48.32 7.66
N PHE A 208 24.99 -48.12 7.65
CA PHE A 208 25.93 -49.23 7.58
C PHE A 208 26.61 -49.35 8.95
N LEU A 209 26.41 -50.52 9.56
CA LEU A 209 26.98 -50.96 10.82
C LEU A 209 28.44 -51.39 10.64
N SER A 210 29.29 -51.11 11.62
CA SER A 210 30.37 -52.02 12.03
C SER A 210 30.70 -51.82 13.52
N PRO A 211 31.09 -52.88 14.25
CA PRO A 211 30.98 -52.93 15.70
C PRO A 211 32.32 -52.95 16.45
N GLN A 212 32.21 -52.81 17.78
CA GLN A 212 33.14 -53.20 18.85
C GLN A 212 34.10 -52.11 19.38
N ASN A 213 33.78 -51.60 20.58
CA ASN A 213 34.34 -52.04 21.87
C ASN A 213 34.79 -50.89 22.81
N LEU A 214 34.36 -51.05 24.06
CA LEU A 214 35.06 -50.75 25.32
C LEU A 214 35.10 -49.29 25.86
N GLY A 215 34.38 -49.10 26.97
CA GLY A 215 34.69 -48.16 28.06
C GLY A 215 34.08 -46.76 27.92
N GLY A 216 33.30 -46.22 28.86
CA GLY A 216 32.88 -46.64 30.19
C GLY A 216 31.89 -45.59 30.71
N TYR A 217 30.88 -46.06 31.45
CA TYR A 217 30.18 -45.51 32.64
C TYR A 217 30.22 -44.00 33.00
N PRO A 218 29.21 -43.48 33.73
CA PRO A 218 28.08 -42.73 33.18
C PRO A 218 27.96 -41.29 33.75
N SER A 219 26.97 -40.55 33.22
CA SER A 219 26.26 -39.42 33.85
C SER A 219 26.05 -39.63 35.37
N PRO A 220 26.02 -38.56 36.22
CA PRO A 220 24.80 -37.78 36.33
C PRO A 220 24.94 -36.28 36.65
N CYS A 221 23.86 -35.59 36.26
CA CYS A 221 23.32 -34.34 36.77
C CYS A 221 23.73 -33.94 38.21
N TYR A 222 23.99 -32.65 38.44
CA TYR A 222 23.20 -31.85 39.41
C TYR A 222 23.54 -30.35 39.43
N GLN A 223 22.46 -29.58 39.58
CA GLN A 223 22.25 -28.33 40.33
C GLN A 223 22.96 -27.00 40.01
N SER A 224 22.07 -26.05 39.72
CA SER A 224 22.00 -24.65 40.15
C SER A 224 23.02 -24.15 41.18
N ASP A 225 23.52 -22.94 40.93
CA ASP A 225 23.63 -21.98 42.03
C ASP A 225 23.37 -20.52 41.62
N ARG A 226 22.57 -19.86 42.46
CA ARG A 226 22.43 -18.40 42.55
C ARG A 226 23.49 -17.92 43.55
N ARG A 227 24.15 -16.79 43.29
CA ARG A 227 24.28 -15.63 44.20
C ARG A 227 25.59 -14.85 44.01
N ILE A 228 25.41 -13.53 43.91
CA ILE A 228 26.06 -12.45 44.68
C ILE A 228 27.60 -12.41 44.63
N GLN A 229 28.16 -11.43 43.92
CA GLN A 229 28.47 -10.08 44.44
C GLN A 229 28.40 -9.07 43.30
#